data_AF-Q8MZX2-F1
#
_entry.id   AF-Q8MZX2-F1
#
_cell.length_a   1.000
_cell.length_b   1.000
_cell.length_c   1.000
_cell.angle_alpha   90.00
_cell.angle_beta   90.00
_cell.angle_gamma   90.00
#
_symmetry.space_group_name_H-M   'P 1'
#
loop_
_entity.id
_entity.type
_entity.pdbx_description
1 polymer ?
#
loop_
_entity_poly.entity_id
_entity_poly.type
_entity_poly.pdbx_seq_one_letter_code
_entity_poly.pdbx_strand_id
1 'polypeptide(L)'
;AHRLWTHRSYKAKTPLRILFMIWQTMGFQDCIFEWARDHRTHHKYADTDADPHNAERGLFYSHMGWLCCKKLPEVIEGGRRLDLTDLYADPVVMFQKKHYMKMMFVLCFVMPTLIPVYCWGETWTNAFFIPTILRYTIGINVVWSINSFAHTFGYRPYDKSLNPRDNIGTWMICVEGFHNFH
;
A
#
# COMPACT_ATOMS: atom_id res chain seq x y z
N ALA A 1 -2.60 -5.05 4.42
CA ALA A 1 -1.12 -5.08 4.55
C ALA A 1 -0.66 -4.29 5.77
N HIS A 2 -1.12 -3.05 5.90
CA HIS A 2 -0.75 -2.07 6.92
C HIS A 2 -0.91 -2.53 8.40
N ARG A 3 -2.07 -2.33 9.02
CA ARG A 3 -2.27 -2.54 10.46
C ARG A 3 -2.02 -3.97 10.94
N LEU A 4 -2.49 -4.97 10.17
CA LEU A 4 -2.38 -6.39 10.55
C LEU A 4 -0.97 -6.96 10.39
N TRP A 5 -0.42 -6.91 9.18
CA TRP A 5 0.84 -7.62 8.87
C TRP A 5 2.07 -6.74 9.07
N THR A 6 1.96 -5.43 8.86
CA THR A 6 3.11 -4.55 9.09
C THR A 6 3.28 -4.24 10.56
N HIS A 7 2.21 -3.72 11.17
CA HIS A 7 2.24 -3.17 12.53
C HIS A 7 1.79 -4.14 13.61
N ARG A 8 1.15 -5.26 13.23
CA ARG A 8 0.67 -6.28 14.18
C ARG A 8 -0.23 -5.69 15.27
N SER A 9 -0.99 -4.66 14.96
CA SER A 9 -1.81 -3.94 15.95
C SER A 9 -3.03 -4.74 16.43
N TYR A 10 -3.36 -5.83 15.75
CA TYR A 10 -4.38 -6.80 16.16
C TYR A 10 -4.08 -8.20 15.61
N LYS A 11 -4.79 -9.20 16.12
CA LYS A 11 -4.75 -10.59 15.64
C LYS A 11 -6.03 -10.94 14.88
N ALA A 12 -5.90 -11.66 13.78
CA ALA A 12 -7.02 -12.13 12.98
C ALA A 12 -7.00 -13.65 12.83
N LYS A 13 -8.16 -14.30 12.81
CA LYS A 13 -8.27 -15.72 12.46
C LYS A 13 -8.07 -15.93 10.96
N THR A 14 -7.70 -17.14 10.56
CA THR A 14 -7.38 -17.49 9.18
C THR A 14 -8.42 -17.07 8.14
N PRO A 15 -9.75 -17.22 8.36
CA PRO A 15 -10.75 -16.80 7.38
C PRO A 15 -10.66 -15.30 7.05
N LEU A 16 -10.51 -14.45 8.07
CA LEU A 16 -10.39 -13.01 7.90
C LEU A 16 -9.05 -12.63 7.24
N ARG A 17 -7.97 -13.34 7.57
CA ARG A 17 -6.66 -13.15 6.94
C ARG A 17 -6.70 -13.46 5.43
N ILE A 18 -7.39 -14.54 5.05
CA ILE A 18 -7.58 -14.91 3.64
C ILE A 18 -8.40 -13.82 2.92
N LEU A 19 -9.48 -13.35 3.53
CA LEU A 19 -10.29 -12.26 2.97
C LEU A 19 -9.45 -11.00 2.72
N PHE A 20 -8.69 -10.56 3.73
CA PHE A 20 -7.81 -9.40 3.60
C PHE A 20 -6.70 -9.60 2.58
N MET A 21 -6.19 -10.82 2.43
CA MET A 21 -5.21 -11.15 1.40
C MET A 21 -5.82 -10.99 0.00
N ILE A 22 -7.06 -11.44 -0.23
CA ILE A 22 -7.77 -11.27 -1.49
C ILE A 22 -7.95 -9.76 -1.78
N TRP A 23 -8.45 -8.98 -0.81
CA TRP A 23 -8.63 -7.54 -0.98
C TRP A 23 -7.32 -6.79 -1.23
N GLN A 24 -6.24 -7.14 -0.54
CA GLN A 24 -4.92 -6.54 -0.80
C GLN A 24 -4.44 -6.88 -2.22
N THR A 25 -4.67 -8.11 -2.68
CA THR A 25 -4.29 -8.53 -4.03
C THR A 25 -5.08 -7.78 -5.12
N MET A 26 -6.35 -7.45 -4.86
CA MET A 26 -7.15 -6.58 -5.75
C MET A 26 -6.60 -5.15 -5.84
N GLY A 27 -5.91 -4.67 -4.81
CA GLY A 27 -5.33 -3.33 -4.77
C GLY A 27 -4.08 -3.16 -5.61
N PHE A 28 -3.41 -4.25 -6.01
CA PHE A 28 -2.18 -4.26 -6.80
C PHE A 28 -1.11 -3.26 -6.31
N GLN A 29 -0.67 -3.42 -5.06
CA GLN A 29 0.40 -2.64 -4.42
C GLN A 29 1.49 -3.57 -3.90
N ASP A 30 2.05 -4.40 -4.80
CA ASP A 30 2.92 -5.54 -4.47
C ASP A 30 2.29 -6.57 -3.51
N CYS A 31 3.00 -7.67 -3.27
CA CYS A 31 2.54 -8.68 -2.33
C CYS A 31 2.67 -8.17 -0.88
N ILE A 32 1.88 -8.72 0.05
CA ILE A 32 1.88 -8.32 1.46
C ILE A 32 3.28 -8.33 2.06
N PHE A 33 4.11 -9.32 1.68
CA PHE A 33 5.48 -9.43 2.19
C PHE A 33 6.33 -8.22 1.79
N GLU A 34 6.33 -7.86 0.51
CA GLU A 34 7.13 -6.75 -0.02
C GLU A 34 6.61 -5.41 0.50
N TRP A 35 5.28 -5.22 0.48
CA TRP A 35 4.64 -4.02 1.02
C TRP A 35 4.98 -3.83 2.50
N ALA A 36 4.85 -4.89 3.32
CA ALA A 36 5.13 -4.81 4.75
C ALA A 36 6.63 -4.57 5.02
N ARG A 37 7.54 -5.19 4.29
CA ARG A 37 8.99 -4.91 4.41
C ARG A 37 9.27 -3.44 4.10
N ASP A 38 8.78 -2.94 2.97
CA ASP A 38 9.05 -1.58 2.55
C ASP A 38 8.42 -0.56 3.52
N HIS A 39 7.21 -0.84 4.03
CA HIS A 39 6.56 0.04 5.00
C HIS A 39 7.23 -0.01 6.40
N ARG A 40 7.72 -1.16 6.86
CA ARG A 40 8.58 -1.23 8.06
C ARG A 40 9.88 -0.46 7.87
N THR A 41 10.43 -0.48 6.66
CA THR A 41 11.66 0.27 6.31
C THR A 41 11.38 1.77 6.38
N HIS A 42 10.27 2.21 5.79
CA HIS A 42 9.78 3.58 5.88
C HIS A 42 9.66 4.04 7.34
N HIS A 43 8.92 3.34 8.20
CA HIS A 43 8.79 3.77 9.61
C HIS A 43 10.13 3.81 10.37
N LYS A 44 11.05 2.89 10.09
CA LYS A 44 12.34 2.82 10.79
C LYS A 44 13.30 3.93 10.38
N TYR A 45 13.24 4.34 9.11
CA TYR A 45 14.19 5.29 8.51
C TYR A 45 13.51 6.48 7.86
N ALA A 46 12.32 6.84 8.36
CA ALA A 46 11.44 7.84 7.77
C ALA A 46 12.21 9.13 7.44
N ASP A 47 11.93 9.68 6.25
CA ASP A 47 12.50 10.94 5.78
C ASP A 47 14.05 10.94 5.62
N THR A 48 14.67 9.75 5.54
CA THR A 48 16.09 9.58 5.20
C THR A 48 16.27 8.90 3.84
N ASP A 49 17.50 8.76 3.35
CA ASP A 49 17.77 8.04 2.10
C ASP A 49 17.46 6.53 2.16
N ALA A 50 17.29 5.97 3.37
CA ALA A 50 16.84 4.59 3.54
C ALA A 50 15.31 4.44 3.51
N ASP A 51 14.54 5.54 3.48
CA ASP A 51 13.09 5.51 3.27
C ASP A 51 12.76 5.32 1.78
N PRO A 52 12.00 4.26 1.38
CA PRO A 52 11.63 4.04 -0.01
C PRO A 52 10.94 5.24 -0.67
N HIS A 53 10.12 6.00 0.07
CA HIS A 53 9.31 7.11 -0.43
C HIS A 53 9.59 8.40 0.34
N ASN A 54 10.86 8.63 0.68
CA ASN A 54 11.37 9.80 1.38
C ASN A 54 10.70 11.11 0.91
N ALA A 55 9.93 11.74 1.79
CA ALA A 55 9.20 12.97 1.51
C ALA A 55 10.11 14.20 1.31
N GLU A 56 11.34 14.19 1.84
CA GLU A 56 12.33 15.25 1.63
C GLU A 56 12.79 15.37 0.17
N ARG A 57 12.59 14.31 -0.63
CA ARG A 57 12.85 14.33 -2.08
C ARG A 57 11.71 15.00 -2.88
N GLY A 58 10.72 15.54 -2.20
CA GLY A 58 9.64 16.33 -2.76
C GLY A 58 8.38 15.52 -3.04
N LEU A 59 7.26 16.25 -3.16
CA LEU A 59 5.90 15.69 -3.26
C LEU A 59 5.74 14.67 -4.40
N PHE A 60 6.34 14.94 -5.58
CA PHE A 60 6.22 14.03 -6.71
C PHE A 60 6.96 12.70 -6.44
N TYR A 61 8.14 12.75 -5.83
CA TYR A 61 8.93 11.56 -5.52
C TYR A 61 8.18 10.66 -4.54
N SER A 62 7.71 11.20 -3.41
CA SER A 62 6.98 10.43 -2.40
C SER A 62 5.60 9.95 -2.85
N HIS A 63 4.96 10.67 -3.78
CA HIS A 63 3.67 10.24 -4.34
C HIS A 63 3.84 9.06 -5.30
N MET A 64 4.64 9.22 -6.37
CA MET A 64 4.77 8.16 -7.39
C MET A 64 6.18 8.02 -7.98
N GLY A 65 7.02 9.05 -7.87
CA GLY A 65 8.35 9.04 -8.49
C GLY A 65 9.25 7.92 -7.99
N TRP A 66 9.13 7.52 -6.72
CA TRP A 66 9.90 6.42 -6.14
C TRP A 66 9.64 5.06 -6.83
N LEU A 67 8.46 4.85 -7.41
CA LEU A 67 8.12 3.65 -8.18
C LEU A 67 8.70 3.68 -9.60
N CYS A 68 9.03 4.87 -10.11
CA CYS A 68 9.60 5.08 -11.43
C CYS A 68 11.14 4.99 -11.44
N CYS A 69 11.75 4.76 -10.28
CA CYS A 69 13.20 4.71 -10.11
C CYS A 69 13.63 3.39 -9.45
N LYS A 70 14.91 3.04 -9.60
CA LYS A 70 15.48 1.94 -8.81
C LYS A 70 15.58 2.38 -7.35
N LYS A 71 15.28 1.46 -6.43
CA LYS A 71 15.54 1.66 -5.01
C LYS A 71 17.02 1.97 -4.77
N LEU A 72 17.29 2.92 -3.89
CA LEU A 72 18.65 3.25 -3.48
C LEU A 72 19.27 2.10 -2.68
N PRO A 73 20.61 1.95 -2.70
CA PRO A 73 21.31 0.97 -1.88
C PRO A 73 20.93 1.02 -0.39
N GLU A 74 20.73 2.23 0.14
CA GLU A 74 20.35 2.51 1.52
C GLU A 74 18.99 1.90 1.87
N VAL A 75 18.01 1.98 0.96
CA VAL A 75 16.68 1.38 1.13
C VAL A 75 16.78 -0.15 1.15
N ILE A 76 17.58 -0.71 0.24
CA ILE A 76 17.77 -2.17 0.14
C ILE A 76 18.43 -2.71 1.41
N GLU A 77 19.48 -2.03 1.87
CA GLU A 77 20.21 -2.40 3.07
C GLU A 77 19.38 -2.19 4.34
N GLY A 78 18.65 -1.07 4.41
CA GLY A 78 17.70 -0.78 5.49
C GLY A 78 16.66 -1.89 5.64
N GLY A 79 16.08 -2.34 4.54
CA GLY A 79 15.09 -3.43 4.51
C GLY A 79 15.66 -4.80 4.87
N ARG A 80 16.95 -5.08 4.58
CA ARG A 80 17.62 -6.34 4.97
C ARG A 80 17.84 -6.46 6.48
N ARG A 81 17.98 -5.33 7.17
CA ARG A 81 18.19 -5.27 8.62
C ARG A 81 16.91 -5.42 9.44
N LEU A 82 15.76 -5.57 8.78
CA LEU A 82 14.49 -5.75 9.46
C LEU A 82 14.27 -7.21 9.82
N ASP A 83 13.68 -7.44 11.00
CA ASP A 83 13.10 -8.72 11.32
C ASP A 83 11.77 -8.90 10.56
N LEU A 84 11.72 -9.94 9.73
CA LEU A 84 10.57 -10.34 8.92
C LEU A 84 10.18 -11.81 9.21
N THR A 85 10.72 -12.41 10.27
CA THR A 85 10.48 -13.82 10.62
C THR A 85 8.99 -14.13 10.76
N ASP A 86 8.21 -13.18 11.26
CA ASP A 86 6.77 -13.26 11.38
C ASP A 86 6.05 -13.35 10.03
N LEU A 87 6.51 -12.61 9.02
CA LEU A 87 5.95 -12.67 7.66
C LEU A 87 6.33 -13.97 6.96
N TYR A 88 7.55 -14.47 7.17
CA TYR A 88 7.98 -15.78 6.65
C TYR A 88 7.20 -16.94 7.28
N ALA A 89 6.88 -16.85 8.56
CA ALA A 89 6.11 -17.85 9.28
C ALA A 89 4.60 -17.83 8.95
N ASP A 90 4.10 -16.78 8.29
CA ASP A 90 2.69 -16.64 7.93
C ASP A 90 2.37 -17.38 6.61
N PRO A 91 1.62 -18.50 6.65
CA PRO A 91 1.32 -19.26 5.45
C PRO A 91 0.40 -18.51 4.47
N VAL A 92 -0.44 -17.59 4.95
CA VAL A 92 -1.32 -16.77 4.09
C VAL A 92 -0.47 -15.77 3.30
N VAL A 93 0.47 -15.11 3.96
CA VAL A 93 1.41 -14.17 3.32
C VAL A 93 2.29 -14.89 2.30
N MET A 94 2.84 -16.04 2.66
CA MET A 94 3.74 -16.79 1.78
C MET A 94 3.00 -17.43 0.61
N PHE A 95 1.76 -17.88 0.81
CA PHE A 95 0.88 -18.31 -0.28
C PHE A 95 0.66 -17.17 -1.27
N GLN A 96 0.26 -15.99 -0.77
CA GLN A 96 0.03 -14.83 -1.62
C GLN A 96 1.29 -14.46 -2.39
N LYS A 97 2.45 -14.35 -1.73
CA LYS A 97 3.72 -14.01 -2.36
C LYS A 97 4.07 -14.96 -3.51
N LYS A 98 3.84 -16.27 -3.33
CA LYS A 98 4.10 -17.29 -4.35
C LYS A 98 3.18 -17.17 -5.57
N HIS A 99 1.92 -16.78 -5.36
CA HIS A 99 0.89 -16.76 -6.39
C HIS A 99 0.47 -15.36 -6.85
N TYR A 100 1.16 -14.32 -6.37
CA TYR A 100 0.74 -12.92 -6.44
C TYR A 100 0.41 -12.49 -7.86
N MET A 101 1.32 -12.66 -8.82
CA MET A 101 1.11 -12.17 -10.18
C MET A 101 -0.11 -12.79 -10.86
N LYS A 102 -0.36 -14.09 -10.63
CA LYS A 102 -1.54 -14.78 -11.18
C LYS A 102 -2.82 -14.29 -10.52
N MET A 103 -2.83 -14.23 -9.18
CA MET A 103 -4.00 -13.77 -8.43
C MET A 103 -4.31 -12.31 -8.71
N MET A 104 -3.30 -11.43 -8.73
CA MET A 104 -3.44 -10.00 -9.03
C MET A 104 -4.04 -9.80 -10.40
N PHE A 105 -3.54 -10.46 -11.45
CA PHE A 105 -4.09 -10.33 -12.79
C PHE A 105 -5.58 -10.67 -12.82
N VAL A 106 -5.96 -11.78 -12.19
CA VAL A 106 -7.37 -12.20 -12.13
C VAL A 106 -8.21 -11.25 -11.30
N LEU A 107 -7.77 -10.91 -10.09
CA LEU A 107 -8.56 -10.17 -9.10
C LEU A 107 -8.65 -8.67 -9.40
N CYS A 108 -7.58 -8.06 -9.93
CA CYS A 108 -7.48 -6.63 -10.19
C CYS A 108 -8.04 -6.24 -11.57
N PHE A 109 -7.85 -7.09 -12.58
CA PHE A 109 -8.19 -6.79 -13.98
C PHE A 109 -9.30 -7.66 -14.57
N VAL A 110 -9.18 -8.99 -14.48
CA VAL A 110 -10.13 -9.89 -15.15
C VAL A 110 -11.50 -9.83 -14.49
N MET A 111 -11.61 -10.13 -13.18
CA MET A 111 -12.92 -10.16 -12.51
C MET A 111 -13.64 -8.80 -12.55
N PRO A 112 -12.98 -7.65 -12.28
CA PRO A 112 -13.66 -6.36 -12.32
C PRO A 112 -14.13 -5.94 -13.73
N THR A 113 -13.57 -6.55 -14.78
CA THR A 113 -14.05 -6.39 -16.16
C THR A 113 -15.19 -7.36 -16.49
N LEU A 114 -15.08 -8.65 -16.13
CA LEU A 114 -16.07 -9.66 -16.50
C LEU A 114 -17.38 -9.51 -15.71
N ILE A 115 -17.30 -9.20 -14.41
CA ILE A 115 -18.49 -9.13 -13.55
C ILE A 115 -19.52 -8.13 -14.13
N PRO A 116 -19.16 -6.88 -14.48
CA PRO A 116 -20.13 -5.96 -15.07
C PRO A 116 -20.76 -6.43 -16.38
N VAL A 117 -19.96 -7.02 -17.25
CA VAL A 117 -20.41 -7.50 -18.56
C VAL A 117 -21.44 -8.61 -18.39
N TYR A 118 -21.16 -9.60 -17.54
CA TYR A 118 -22.00 -10.79 -17.43
C TYR A 118 -23.13 -10.66 -16.41
N CYS A 119 -22.97 -9.85 -15.36
CA CYS A 119 -23.99 -9.74 -14.31
C CYS A 119 -25.05 -8.67 -14.60
N TRP A 120 -24.74 -7.61 -15.35
CA TRP A 120 -25.70 -6.55 -15.67
C TRP A 120 -25.59 -6.00 -17.10
N GLY A 121 -24.90 -6.69 -18.00
CA GLY A 121 -24.89 -6.36 -19.43
C GLY A 121 -24.11 -5.09 -19.79
N GLU A 122 -23.12 -4.71 -18.99
CA GLU A 122 -22.26 -3.55 -19.30
C GLU A 122 -21.43 -3.81 -20.57
N THR A 123 -21.10 -2.74 -21.29
CA THR A 123 -20.20 -2.84 -22.45
C THR A 123 -18.78 -3.20 -22.02
N TRP A 124 -18.09 -3.99 -22.83
CA TRP A 124 -16.68 -4.37 -22.58
C TRP A 124 -15.77 -3.16 -22.36
N THR A 125 -15.97 -2.11 -23.16
CA THR A 125 -15.20 -0.86 -23.05
C THR A 125 -15.41 -0.19 -21.70
N ASN A 126 -16.66 0.03 -21.28
CA ASN A 126 -16.93 0.65 -19.98
C ASN A 126 -16.42 -0.21 -18.83
N ALA A 127 -16.66 -1.52 -18.87
CA ALA A 127 -16.23 -2.45 -17.82
C ALA A 127 -14.71 -2.51 -17.67
N PHE A 128 -13.96 -2.37 -18.76
CA PHE A 128 -12.51 -2.29 -18.69
C PHE A 128 -12.01 -0.92 -18.23
N PHE A 129 -12.52 0.18 -18.79
CA PHE A 129 -11.95 1.49 -18.47
C PHE A 129 -12.40 2.06 -17.11
N ILE A 130 -13.61 1.74 -16.64
CA ILE A 130 -14.19 2.38 -15.44
C ILE A 130 -13.97 1.53 -14.17
N PRO A 131 -14.63 0.38 -13.96
CA PRO A 131 -14.49 -0.38 -12.71
C PRO A 131 -13.16 -1.15 -12.61
N THR A 132 -12.37 -1.19 -13.69
CA THR A 132 -11.04 -1.79 -13.69
C THR A 132 -9.94 -0.74 -13.68
N ILE A 133 -9.73 -0.02 -14.79
CA ILE A 133 -8.60 0.92 -14.93
C ILE A 133 -8.78 2.16 -14.06
N LEU A 134 -9.90 2.88 -14.17
CA LEU A 134 -10.12 4.10 -13.38
C LEU A 134 -10.17 3.77 -11.88
N ARG A 135 -10.85 2.69 -11.49
CA ARG A 135 -10.86 2.20 -10.10
C ARG A 135 -9.46 1.93 -9.56
N TYR A 136 -8.62 1.24 -10.34
CA TYR A 136 -7.22 0.99 -9.96
C TYR A 136 -6.44 2.30 -9.81
N THR A 137 -6.51 3.18 -10.80
CA THR A 137 -5.82 4.48 -10.81
C THR A 137 -6.23 5.35 -9.63
N ILE A 138 -7.52 5.43 -9.30
CA ILE A 138 -7.98 6.14 -8.11
C ILE A 138 -7.40 5.48 -6.85
N GLY A 139 -7.55 4.15 -6.71
CA GLY A 139 -7.10 3.42 -5.53
C GLY A 139 -5.61 3.60 -5.22
N ILE A 140 -4.74 3.57 -6.23
CA ILE A 140 -3.29 3.78 -6.02
C ILE A 140 -2.98 5.24 -5.65
N ASN A 141 -3.62 6.23 -6.29
CA ASN A 141 -3.39 7.63 -5.95
C ASN A 141 -3.88 7.97 -4.54
N VAL A 142 -4.94 7.32 -4.07
CA VAL A 142 -5.39 7.43 -2.68
C VAL A 142 -4.31 6.94 -1.73
N VAL A 143 -3.71 5.76 -1.97
CA VAL A 143 -2.65 5.26 -1.08
C VAL A 143 -1.39 6.11 -1.18
N TRP A 144 -0.98 6.51 -2.38
CA TRP A 144 0.17 7.40 -2.59
C TRP A 144 -0.01 8.77 -1.95
N SER A 145 -1.24 9.22 -1.75
CA SER A 145 -1.51 10.47 -1.04
C SER A 145 -1.11 10.41 0.44
N ILE A 146 -1.08 9.22 1.06
CA ILE A 146 -0.60 9.04 2.43
C ILE A 146 0.89 9.37 2.48
N ASN A 147 1.68 8.76 1.59
CA ASN A 147 3.13 8.97 1.50
C ASN A 147 3.50 10.43 1.18
N SER A 148 2.66 11.14 0.42
CA SER A 148 2.99 12.49 -0.05
C SER A 148 2.25 13.60 0.70
N PHE A 149 0.91 13.67 0.58
CA PHE A 149 0.11 14.72 1.19
C PHE A 149 0.14 14.63 2.71
N ALA A 150 0.12 13.43 3.30
CA ALA A 150 0.18 13.28 4.75
C ALA A 150 1.60 13.48 5.33
N HIS A 151 2.64 13.66 4.52
CA HIS A 151 3.95 14.17 4.98
C HIS A 151 4.13 15.67 4.73
N THR A 152 3.40 16.24 3.76
CA THR A 152 3.62 17.63 3.32
C THR A 152 2.60 18.62 3.90
N PHE A 153 1.33 18.21 4.00
CA PHE A 153 0.21 19.08 4.33
C PHE A 153 -0.58 18.55 5.52
N GLY A 154 -0.92 19.43 6.47
CA GLY A 154 -1.67 19.08 7.67
C GLY A 154 -1.01 19.57 8.96
N TYR A 155 -1.44 18.98 10.08
CA TYR A 155 -1.05 19.37 11.43
C TYR A 155 -0.09 18.36 12.06
N ARG A 156 0.69 18.78 13.07
CA ARG A 156 1.57 17.89 13.85
C ARG A 156 1.28 18.05 15.34
N PRO A 157 0.15 17.52 15.82
CA PRO A 157 -0.27 17.71 17.20
C PRO A 157 0.47 16.82 18.21
N TYR A 158 1.02 15.68 17.80
CA TYR A 158 1.68 14.71 18.68
C TYR A 158 3.20 14.90 18.72
N ASP A 159 3.86 14.93 17.57
CA ASP A 159 5.30 15.17 17.48
C ASP A 159 5.63 16.14 16.34
N LYS A 160 6.18 17.31 16.69
CA LYS A 160 6.55 18.37 15.74
C LYS A 160 7.93 18.18 15.13
N SER A 161 8.75 17.30 15.69
CA SER A 161 10.09 16.97 15.16
C SER A 161 10.03 16.05 13.96
N LEU A 162 8.95 15.29 13.81
CA LEU A 162 8.68 14.41 12.68
C LEU A 162 7.99 15.17 11.53
N ASN A 163 8.20 14.71 10.29
CA ASN A 163 7.47 15.22 9.12
C ASN A 163 6.02 14.76 8.97
N PRO A 164 5.60 13.50 9.25
CA PRO A 164 4.22 13.06 9.06
C PRO A 164 3.23 13.97 9.79
N ARG A 165 2.08 14.16 9.14
CA ARG A 165 1.05 15.14 9.48
C ARG A 165 -0.32 14.52 9.51
N ASP A 166 -1.14 14.96 10.45
CA ASP A 166 -2.56 14.68 10.45
C ASP A 166 -3.23 15.51 9.35
N ASN A 167 -3.80 14.81 8.37
CA ASN A 167 -4.45 15.35 7.20
C ASN A 167 -5.90 14.83 7.09
N ILE A 168 -6.85 15.73 7.35
CA ILE A 168 -8.29 15.39 7.33
C ILE A 168 -8.73 14.96 5.92
N GLY A 169 -8.19 15.55 4.86
CA GLY A 169 -8.50 15.17 3.48
C GLY A 169 -8.14 13.71 3.20
N THR A 170 -6.90 13.33 3.50
CA THR A 170 -6.44 11.93 3.38
C THR A 170 -7.26 10.99 4.27
N TRP A 171 -7.61 11.43 5.48
CA TRP A 171 -8.42 10.63 6.41
C TRP A 171 -9.83 10.38 5.88
N MET A 172 -10.50 11.38 5.31
CA MET A 172 -11.84 11.22 4.73
C MET A 172 -11.87 10.20 3.57
N ILE A 173 -10.75 10.05 2.87
CA ILE A 173 -10.67 9.19 1.69
C ILE A 173 -10.26 7.75 2.04
N CYS A 174 -9.37 7.55 3.02
CA CYS A 174 -8.82 6.22 3.31
C CYS A 174 -8.65 5.87 4.80
N VAL A 175 -9.07 6.73 5.73
CA VAL A 175 -8.99 6.54 7.19
C VAL A 175 -7.55 6.43 7.74
N GLU A 176 -6.53 6.47 6.89
CA GLU A 176 -5.11 6.43 7.26
C GLU A 176 -4.45 7.83 7.29
N GLY A 177 -5.25 8.91 7.33
CA GLY A 177 -4.75 10.29 7.23
C GLY A 177 -4.27 10.94 8.53
N PHE A 178 -4.47 10.31 9.70
CA PHE A 178 -3.88 10.79 10.97
C PHE A 178 -2.46 10.28 11.11
N HIS A 179 -1.58 10.79 10.25
CA HIS A 179 -0.26 10.24 10.05
C HIS A 179 0.75 10.69 11.11
N ASN A 180 0.54 11.83 11.78
CA ASN A 180 1.43 12.25 12.87
C ASN A 180 1.20 11.42 14.14
N PHE A 181 -0.04 10.97 14.35
CA PHE A 181 -0.35 10.01 15.41
C PHE A 181 0.21 8.61 15.12
N HIS A 182 0.14 8.21 13.85
CA HIS A 182 0.41 6.85 13.40
C HIS A 182 1.87 6.44 13.57
#